data_AF-A0A7S2TGE3-F1
#
_entry.id   AF-A0A7S2TGE3-F1
#
_cell.length_a   1.000
_cell.length_b   1.000
_cell.length_c   1.000
_cell.angle_alpha   90.00
_cell.angle_beta   90.00
_cell.angle_gamma   90.00
#
_symmetry.space_group_name_H-M   'P 1'
#
loop_
_entity.id
_entity.type
_entity.pdbx_description
1 polymer ?
#
loop_
_entity_poly.entity_id
_entity_poly.type
_entity_poly.pdbx_seq_one_letter_code
_entity_poly.pdbx_strand_id
1 'polypeptide(L)'
;VSSRPLHRSCLELLLCAKADVNLGSGWKGMTALHRASKNNWIGGVEVLLSAPESVIDLEARDTEEGETALIFGAKFGHVEIVSSLLRAGANINAADFINRTSLHKSMLYDWPRVAEILKSDPKCNWELRDAAGLRASDLSGPPR
;
A
#
# COMPACT_ATOMS: atom_id res chain seq x y z
N VAL A 1 19.30 -13.35 -17.91
CA VAL A 1 18.65 -14.12 -16.83
C VAL A 1 19.58 -14.13 -15.61
N SER A 2 19.01 -14.13 -14.40
CA SER A 2 19.70 -14.27 -13.10
C SER A 2 20.00 -12.98 -12.32
N SER A 3 18.95 -12.27 -11.87
CA SER A 3 19.01 -11.46 -10.64
C SER A 3 17.85 -11.87 -9.72
N ARG A 4 17.79 -13.16 -9.39
CA ARG A 4 16.69 -13.77 -8.61
C ARG A 4 17.10 -14.57 -7.35
N PRO A 5 18.36 -15.01 -7.15
CA PRO A 5 18.72 -15.65 -5.89
C PRO A 5 19.00 -14.63 -4.76
N LEU A 6 19.84 -13.61 -5.01
CA LEU A 6 20.33 -12.73 -3.93
C LEU A 6 19.23 -11.93 -3.22
N HIS A 7 18.25 -11.37 -3.96
CA HIS A 7 17.14 -10.64 -3.33
C HIS A 7 16.18 -11.53 -2.55
N ARG A 8 15.98 -12.77 -3.02
CA ARG A 8 15.13 -13.75 -2.33
C ARG A 8 15.80 -14.18 -1.02
N SER A 9 17.11 -14.41 -1.06
CA SER A 9 17.91 -14.73 0.13
C SER A 9 17.99 -13.57 1.12
N CYS A 10 18.06 -12.31 0.69
CA CYS A 10 18.00 -11.16 1.60
C CYS A 10 16.63 -10.99 2.28
N LEU A 11 15.54 -11.32 1.57
CA LEU A 11 14.18 -11.34 2.12
C LEU A 11 13.99 -12.51 3.09
N GLU A 12 14.44 -13.71 2.73
CA GLU A 12 14.49 -14.86 3.62
C GLU A 12 15.33 -14.56 4.87
N LEU A 13 16.44 -13.82 4.75
CA LEU A 13 17.25 -13.39 5.90
C LEU A 13 16.54 -12.35 6.77
N LEU A 14 15.74 -11.44 6.20
CA LEU A 14 14.93 -10.46 6.95
C LEU A 14 13.73 -11.13 7.65
N LEU A 15 13.08 -12.10 7.00
CA LEU A 15 12.01 -12.93 7.58
C LEU A 15 12.56 -13.91 8.64
N CYS A 16 13.74 -14.51 8.42
CA CYS A 16 14.42 -15.40 9.36
C CYS A 16 15.00 -14.69 10.59
N ALA A 17 15.12 -13.36 10.59
CA ALA A 17 15.65 -12.61 11.72
C ALA A 17 14.68 -12.51 12.92
N LYS A 18 13.50 -13.16 12.88
CA LYS A 18 12.42 -13.02 13.88
C LYS A 18 11.96 -11.57 14.08
N ALA A 19 12.29 -10.67 13.16
CA ALA A 19 11.69 -9.35 13.12
C ALA A 19 10.24 -9.57 12.70
N ASP A 20 9.31 -9.32 13.62
CA ASP A 20 7.89 -9.33 13.30
C ASP A 20 7.68 -8.39 12.10
N VAL A 21 7.22 -8.96 10.99
CA VAL A 21 7.05 -8.27 9.71
C VAL A 21 6.06 -7.12 9.79
N ASN A 22 5.24 -7.11 10.85
CA ASN A 22 4.28 -6.07 11.18
C ASN A 22 4.86 -5.00 12.12
N LEU A 23 6.04 -5.22 12.72
CA LEU A 23 6.68 -4.18 13.51
C LEU A 23 7.20 -3.09 12.58
N GLY A 24 6.60 -1.91 12.74
CA GLY A 24 7.08 -0.68 12.17
C GLY A 24 8.52 -0.42 12.60
N SER A 25 9.45 -0.29 11.65
CA SER A 25 10.85 0.01 11.97
C SER A 25 11.19 1.47 11.66
N GLY A 26 11.94 2.11 12.57
CA GLY A 26 12.31 3.52 12.49
C GLY A 26 11.19 4.46 12.95
N TRP A 27 11.43 5.77 12.82
CA TRP A 27 10.59 6.81 13.45
C TRP A 27 9.22 7.00 12.77
N LYS A 28 8.99 6.35 11.63
CA LYS A 28 7.75 6.42 10.85
C LYS A 28 6.86 5.18 11.01
N GLY A 29 7.25 4.20 11.84
CA GLY A 29 6.42 3.01 12.08
C GLY A 29 6.14 2.16 10.82
N MET A 30 6.97 2.27 9.79
CA MET A 30 6.74 1.55 8.53
C MET A 30 7.08 0.06 8.65
N THR A 31 6.11 -0.79 8.33
CA THR A 31 6.31 -2.24 8.18
C THR A 31 7.08 -2.60 6.91
N ALA A 32 7.48 -3.87 6.76
CA ALA A 32 8.13 -4.34 5.53
C ALA A 32 7.24 -4.12 4.29
N LEU A 33 5.92 -4.33 4.43
CA LEU A 33 4.96 -4.15 3.34
C LEU A 33 4.83 -2.69 2.91
N HIS A 34 4.88 -1.74 3.85
CA HIS A 34 4.91 -0.29 3.53
C HIS A 34 6.12 0.07 2.68
N ARG A 35 7.31 -0.41 3.07
CA ARG A 35 8.55 -0.11 2.35
C ARG A 35 8.58 -0.77 0.97
N ALA A 36 8.11 -2.01 0.86
CA ALA A 36 8.00 -2.67 -0.43
C ALA A 36 7.01 -1.94 -1.34
N SER A 37 5.88 -1.50 -0.78
CA SER A 37 4.87 -0.71 -1.49
C SER A 37 5.41 0.64 -1.96
N LYS A 38 6.05 1.41 -1.08
CA LYS A 38 6.64 2.71 -1.41
C LYS A 38 7.69 2.64 -2.52
N ASN A 39 8.57 1.62 -2.49
CA ASN A 39 9.72 1.50 -3.39
C ASN A 39 9.44 0.72 -4.69
N ASN A 40 8.17 0.47 -5.02
CA ASN A 40 7.78 -0.37 -6.16
C ASN A 40 8.42 -1.78 -6.18
N TRP A 41 8.62 -2.38 -5.01
CA TRP A 41 9.26 -3.69 -4.91
C TRP A 41 8.26 -4.83 -5.00
N ILE A 42 7.78 -5.12 -6.22
CA ILE A 42 6.80 -6.17 -6.50
C ILE A 42 7.23 -7.53 -5.93
N GLY A 43 8.47 -7.95 -6.22
CA GLY A 43 8.96 -9.23 -5.71
C GLY A 43 8.99 -9.31 -4.18
N GLY A 44 9.19 -8.18 -3.49
CA GLY A 44 9.10 -8.13 -2.04
C GLY A 44 7.67 -8.22 -1.54
N VAL A 45 6.73 -7.51 -2.17
CA VAL A 45 5.29 -7.63 -1.86
C VAL A 45 4.82 -9.07 -2.08
N GLU A 46 5.16 -9.70 -3.21
CA GLU A 46 4.77 -11.09 -3.50
C GLU A 46 5.35 -12.08 -2.48
N VAL A 47 6.63 -11.96 -2.14
CA VAL A 47 7.26 -12.83 -1.14
C VAL A 47 6.58 -12.66 0.22
N LEU A 48 6.37 -11.41 0.65
CA LEU A 48 5.71 -11.08 1.91
C LEU A 48 4.28 -11.66 1.97
N LEU A 49 3.48 -11.50 0.91
CA LEU A 49 2.11 -12.01 0.85
C LEU A 49 2.03 -13.54 0.72
N SER A 50 3.08 -14.18 0.20
CA SER A 50 3.14 -15.64 0.00
C SER A 50 3.73 -16.42 1.18
N ALA A 51 4.28 -15.74 2.19
CA ALA A 51 4.98 -16.36 3.29
C ALA A 51 4.00 -17.03 4.28
N PRO A 52 3.95 -18.38 4.37
CA PRO A 52 2.93 -19.09 5.14
C PRO A 52 3.10 -18.96 6.66
N GLU A 53 4.31 -18.64 7.14
CA GLU A 53 4.62 -18.46 8.57
C GLU A 53 4.48 -16.99 9.02
N SER A 54 4.23 -16.07 8.09
CA SER A 54 4.16 -14.64 8.34
C SER A 54 2.70 -14.19 8.24
N VAL A 55 2.02 -14.06 9.39
CA VAL A 55 0.73 -13.36 9.41
C VAL A 55 1.01 -11.90 9.12
N ILE A 56 0.84 -11.48 7.86
CA ILE A 56 1.00 -10.08 7.46
C ILE A 56 -0.29 -9.33 7.74
N ASP A 57 -0.17 -8.26 8.51
CA ASP A 57 -1.21 -7.28 8.69
C ASP A 57 -1.21 -6.30 7.49
N LEU A 58 -2.17 -6.52 6.58
CA LEU A 58 -2.41 -5.64 5.42
C LEU A 58 -2.92 -4.25 5.84
N GLU A 59 -3.47 -4.15 7.05
CA GLU A 59 -4.11 -2.96 7.60
C GLU A 59 -3.20 -2.22 8.60
N ALA A 60 -1.96 -2.68 8.76
CA ALA A 60 -0.94 -2.00 9.52
C ALA A 60 -0.83 -0.56 9.01
N ARG A 61 -0.75 0.39 9.94
CA ARG A 61 -0.62 1.81 9.65
C ARG A 61 0.75 2.31 10.03
N ASP A 62 1.31 3.17 9.20
CA ASP A 62 2.46 3.97 9.61
C ASP A 62 2.09 4.94 10.74
N THR A 63 3.09 5.50 11.42
CA THR A 63 2.87 6.42 12.56
C THR A 63 2.84 7.89 12.17
N GLU A 64 3.09 8.22 10.91
CA GLU A 64 3.24 9.60 10.41
C GLU A 64 1.92 10.13 9.86
N GLU A 65 1.35 9.46 8.87
CA GLU A 65 0.09 9.81 8.22
C GLU A 65 -1.00 8.77 8.51
N GLY A 66 -0.65 7.60 9.05
CA GLY A 66 -1.60 6.51 9.27
C GLY A 66 -1.93 5.77 7.98
N GLU A 67 -1.05 5.84 6.98
CA GLU A 67 -1.24 5.20 5.68
C GLU A 67 -0.99 3.70 5.79
N THR A 68 -1.78 2.90 5.07
CA THR A 68 -1.54 1.45 4.88
C THR A 68 -0.69 1.21 3.64
N ALA A 69 -0.18 -0.01 3.47
CA ALA A 69 0.56 -0.40 2.27
C ALA A 69 -0.21 -0.12 0.95
N LEU A 70 -1.53 -0.31 0.94
CA LEU A 70 -2.37 -0.01 -0.22
C LEU A 70 -2.41 1.50 -0.53
N ILE A 71 -2.43 2.34 0.51
CA ILE A 71 -2.40 3.80 0.36
C ILE A 71 -1.03 4.24 -0.21
N PHE A 72 0.08 3.64 0.24
CA PHE A 72 1.40 3.88 -0.36
C PHE A 72 1.44 3.48 -1.84
N GLY A 73 0.96 2.29 -2.19
CA GLY A 73 0.89 1.85 -3.59
C GLY A 73 0.13 2.85 -4.46
N ALA A 74 -0.96 3.41 -3.94
CA ALA A 74 -1.77 4.38 -4.67
C ALA A 74 -1.17 5.79 -4.72
N LYS A 75 -0.53 6.27 -3.64
CA LYS A 75 0.17 7.55 -3.55
C LYS A 75 1.32 7.66 -4.54
N PHE A 76 2.04 6.56 -4.78
CA PHE A 76 3.19 6.52 -5.67
C PHE A 76 2.89 5.92 -7.06
N GLY A 77 1.64 5.55 -7.36
CA GLY A 77 1.23 5.12 -8.70
C GLY A 77 1.58 3.68 -9.07
N HIS A 78 1.90 2.82 -8.09
CA HIS A 78 2.39 1.45 -8.32
C HIS A 78 1.24 0.48 -8.58
N VAL A 79 0.79 0.45 -9.83
CA VAL A 79 -0.36 -0.33 -10.33
C VAL A 79 -0.32 -1.81 -9.93
N GLU A 80 0.81 -2.48 -10.13
CA GLU A 80 0.96 -3.90 -9.86
C GLU A 80 0.98 -4.21 -8.36
N ILE A 81 1.49 -3.28 -7.53
CA ILE A 81 1.42 -3.38 -6.06
C ILE A 81 -0.02 -3.25 -5.58
N VAL A 82 -0.74 -2.23 -6.06
CA VAL A 82 -2.15 -2.02 -5.73
C VAL A 82 -2.96 -3.27 -6.08
N SER A 83 -2.77 -3.79 -7.30
CA SER A 83 -3.45 -5.01 -7.74
C SER A 83 -3.12 -6.21 -6.87
N SER A 84 -1.86 -6.38 -6.48
CA SER A 84 -1.42 -7.50 -5.63
C SER A 84 -2.01 -7.42 -4.22
N LEU A 85 -2.03 -6.24 -3.62
CA LEU A 85 -2.61 -6.00 -2.29
C LEU A 85 -4.14 -6.20 -2.28
N LEU A 86 -4.84 -5.75 -3.31
CA LEU A 86 -6.29 -5.98 -3.45
C LEU A 86 -6.62 -7.47 -3.58
N ARG A 87 -5.86 -8.22 -4.39
CA ARG A 87 -6.01 -9.68 -4.49
C ARG A 87 -5.74 -10.40 -3.17
N ALA A 88 -4.83 -9.87 -2.35
CA ALA A 88 -4.55 -10.39 -1.02
C ALA A 88 -5.62 -10.03 0.03
N GLY A 89 -6.63 -9.23 -0.34
CA GLY A 89 -7.74 -8.87 0.53
C GLY A 89 -7.53 -7.61 1.34
N ALA A 90 -6.58 -6.74 0.98
CA ALA A 90 -6.42 -5.43 1.62
C ALA A 90 -7.73 -4.63 1.52
N ASN A 91 -8.08 -3.92 2.59
CA ASN A 91 -9.28 -3.10 2.64
C ASN A 91 -9.12 -1.90 1.71
N ILE A 92 -9.82 -1.93 0.58
CA ILE A 92 -9.83 -0.85 -0.42
C ILE A 92 -10.29 0.50 0.13
N ASN A 93 -11.07 0.49 1.21
CA ASN A 93 -11.62 1.67 1.87
C ASN A 93 -10.84 2.05 3.14
N ALA A 94 -9.69 1.45 3.40
CA ALA A 94 -8.80 1.90 4.46
C ALA A 94 -8.43 3.37 4.24
N ALA A 95 -8.41 4.15 5.32
CA ALA A 95 -8.20 5.59 5.28
C ALA A 95 -7.09 6.02 6.24
N ASP A 96 -6.30 7.02 5.84
CA ASP A 96 -5.25 7.59 6.69
C ASP A 96 -5.85 8.41 7.87
N PHE A 97 -5.00 9.04 8.70
CA PHE A 97 -5.47 9.82 9.87
C PHE A 97 -6.32 11.04 9.52
N ILE A 98 -6.34 11.46 8.25
CA ILE A 98 -7.19 12.54 7.73
C ILE A 98 -8.28 12.00 6.81
N ASN A 99 -8.67 10.74 6.99
CA ASN A 99 -9.74 10.04 6.26
C ASN A 99 -9.51 9.94 4.74
N ARG A 100 -8.26 10.02 4.26
CA ARG A 100 -7.96 9.81 2.84
C ARG A 100 -7.72 8.34 2.55
N THR A 101 -8.49 7.81 1.61
CA THR A 101 -8.32 6.44 1.10
C THR A 101 -7.28 6.36 -0.02
N SER A 102 -6.94 5.15 -0.45
CA SER A 102 -6.13 4.94 -1.65
C SER A 102 -6.65 5.66 -2.88
N LEU A 103 -7.99 5.76 -3.03
CA LEU A 103 -8.60 6.51 -4.13
C LEU A 103 -8.34 8.02 -4.02
N HIS A 104 -8.39 8.59 -2.80
CA HIS A 104 -8.06 10.00 -2.59
C HIS A 104 -6.61 10.29 -2.99
N LYS A 105 -5.66 9.45 -2.56
CA LYS A 105 -4.24 9.63 -2.92
C LYS A 105 -4.01 9.43 -4.42
N SER A 106 -4.61 8.43 -5.06
CA SER A 106 -4.43 8.25 -6.52
C SER A 106 -4.94 9.46 -7.32
N MET A 107 -6.02 10.10 -6.88
CA MET A 107 -6.53 11.31 -7.54
C MET A 107 -5.66 12.54 -7.25
N LEU A 108 -5.23 12.72 -5.99
CA LEU A 108 -4.38 13.84 -5.56
C LEU A 108 -3.02 13.88 -6.27
N TYR A 109 -2.45 12.71 -6.58
CA TYR A 109 -1.15 12.56 -7.25
C TYR A 109 -1.25 12.25 -8.75
N ASP A 110 -2.44 12.37 -9.34
CA ASP A 110 -2.71 12.15 -10.77
C ASP A 110 -2.26 10.77 -11.29
N TRP A 111 -2.69 9.72 -10.60
CA TRP A 111 -2.51 8.32 -11.00
C TRP A 111 -3.81 7.73 -11.56
N PRO A 112 -4.22 8.08 -12.79
CA PRO A 112 -5.50 7.69 -13.37
C PRO A 112 -5.64 6.17 -13.46
N ARG A 113 -4.55 5.46 -13.78
CA ARG A 113 -4.58 4.00 -13.90
C ARG A 113 -4.84 3.30 -12.57
N VAL A 114 -4.29 3.81 -11.47
CA VAL A 114 -4.59 3.30 -10.14
C VAL A 114 -6.04 3.61 -9.76
N ALA A 115 -6.50 4.83 -10.04
CA ALA A 115 -7.88 5.23 -9.77
C ALA A 115 -8.90 4.35 -10.52
N GLU A 116 -8.62 4.00 -11.78
CA GLU A 116 -9.43 3.07 -12.57
C GLU A 116 -9.51 1.68 -11.92
N ILE A 117 -8.38 1.13 -11.50
CA ILE A 117 -8.33 -0.19 -10.85
C ILE A 117 -9.14 -0.17 -9.56
N LEU A 118 -8.95 0.83 -8.73
CA LEU A 118 -9.69 0.98 -7.48
C LEU A 118 -11.20 1.09 -7.76
N LYS A 119 -11.63 1.95 -8.69
CA LYS A 119 -13.05 2.12 -9.06
C LYS A 119 -13.67 0.88 -9.69
N SER A 120 -12.86 0.04 -10.34
CA SER A 120 -13.35 -1.21 -10.95
C SER A 120 -13.71 -2.28 -9.91
N ASP A 121 -13.15 -2.19 -8.70
CA ASP A 121 -13.47 -3.13 -7.62
C ASP A 121 -14.83 -2.76 -6.98
N PRO A 122 -15.80 -3.68 -6.94
CA PRO A 122 -17.14 -3.39 -6.41
C PRO A 122 -17.16 -3.02 -4.93
N LYS A 123 -16.09 -3.32 -4.17
CA LYS A 123 -15.97 -2.92 -2.77
C LYS A 123 -15.55 -1.46 -2.60
N CYS A 124 -15.08 -0.80 -3.67
CA CYS A 124 -14.63 0.58 -3.60
C CYS A 124 -15.80 1.53 -3.30
N ASN A 125 -15.72 2.21 -2.16
CA ASN A 125 -16.63 3.29 -1.83
C ASN A 125 -16.00 4.63 -2.23
N TRP A 126 -16.36 5.11 -3.42
CA TRP A 126 -15.89 6.38 -3.98
C TRP A 126 -16.62 7.61 -3.42
N GLU A 127 -17.61 7.40 -2.54
CA GLU A 127 -18.38 8.46 -1.87
C GLU A 127 -17.79 8.88 -0.52
N LEU A 128 -16.75 8.17 -0.04
CA LEU A 128 -16.04 8.53 1.18
C LEU A 128 -15.45 9.94 1.08
N ARG A 129 -15.48 10.65 2.21
CA ARG A 129 -14.99 12.02 2.32
C ARG A 129 -13.78 12.05 3.26
N ASP A 130 -12.78 12.84 2.89
CA ASP A 130 -11.64 13.13 3.75
C ASP A 130 -12.01 14.09 4.91
N ALA A 131 -11.05 14.44 5.75
CA ALA A 131 -11.27 15.35 6.88
C ALA A 131 -11.72 16.76 6.46
N ALA A 132 -11.48 17.18 5.21
CA ALA A 132 -11.97 18.44 4.65
C ALA A 132 -13.39 18.30 4.05
N GLY A 133 -13.99 17.11 4.10
CA GLY A 133 -15.28 16.82 3.52
C GLY A 133 -15.24 16.60 2.00
N LEU A 134 -14.05 16.49 1.39
CA LEU A 134 -13.91 16.32 -0.05
C LEU A 134 -13.96 14.84 -0.43
N ARG A 135 -14.64 14.51 -1.53
CA ARG A 135 -14.54 13.19 -2.14
C ARG A 135 -13.27 13.10 -2.97
N ALA A 136 -12.84 11.88 -3.27
CA ALA A 136 -11.71 11.66 -4.17
C ALA A 136 -11.91 12.29 -5.56
N SER A 137 -13.15 12.36 -6.07
CA SER A 137 -13.48 13.06 -7.33
C SER A 137 -13.20 14.56 -7.27
N ASP A 138 -13.35 15.16 -6.10
CA ASP A 138 -13.24 16.61 -5.89
C ASP A 138 -11.77 17.04 -5.82
N LEU A 139 -10.86 16.09 -5.58
CA LEU A 139 -9.41 16.28 -5.57
C LEU A 139 -8.77 16.24 -6.97
N SER A 140 -9.57 15.98 -8.02
CA SER A 140 -9.13 15.96 -9.42
C SER A 140 -8.58 17.33 -9.85
N GLY A 141 -7.27 17.51 -9.77
CA GLY A 141 -6.53 18.66 -10.29
C GLY A 141 -5.03 18.51 -10.01
N PRO A 142 -4.14 19.13 -10.82
CA PRO A 142 -2.70 19.03 -10.60
C PRO A 142 -2.36 19.46 -9.16
N PRO A 143 -1.38 18.80 -8.51
CA PRO A 143 -0.90 19.25 -7.20
C PRO A 143 -0.47 20.71 -7.33
N ARG A 144 -1.04 21.58 -6.47
CA ARG A 144 -0.64 22.99 -6.40
C ARG A 144 0.78 23.13 -5.87
#